data_AF-A0A8T9AZT6-F1
#
_entry.id   AF-A0A8T9AZT6-F1
#
_cell.length_a   1.000
_cell.length_b   1.000
_cell.length_c   1.000
_cell.angle_alpha   90.00
_cell.angle_beta   90.00
_cell.angle_gamma   90.00
#
_symmetry.space_group_name_H-M   'P 1'
#
loop_
_entity.id
_entity.type
_entity.pdbx_description
1 polymer ?
#
loop_
_entity_poly.entity_id
_entity_poly.type
_entity_poly.pdbx_seq_one_letter_code
_entity_poly.pdbx_strand_id
1 'polypeptide(L)'
;MDVSRLNDIHRYLWLTGRPTNARPLHRQKMIERQILITEQADLHMVWHESRIFLKPLPNYIFDYEVWKTTICNDAALHASSCGFLLSYVWLLRHPSDLKIALELGLISSEISWKDWILFVDTFLANIDYEALDTVNKRYHYGELRLSRLNTIYRLLHIFEPSRFMLGYLHRYNRYTVFFERNFRWVVMVFLYMIIILTAMQVGLATTKLQQDKMFQGASYGFAIFSIVLLVFIVFLEALLFSWFFVLNFIATKAFLNKPVKATKASVNAGQSGPKYCKIKDLNAFLIKTLLPLTLLYFPPKPLLRTHQPHPPKPTSPHHAHPTQTPTPLPPPLPNPPPPRIHRQNNPHNRRRSGIGASTATAFALAGASHLILAGRTLSKLATTASTLATSFPALKTTTFAVDISSKSDVAALFAALDKSPDVLVNNAGYMPTVSKFGDTDAELDLGEWWRAFEVNVFGTALVTQSLLKHRSSLSCKGNASATPAVVITINTMGAYSQPFRGPGLSAYSASK
;
A
#
# COMPACT_ATOMS: atom_id res chain seq x y z
N MET A 1 23.57 -7.59 9.72
CA MET A 1 23.13 -8.57 8.70
C MET A 1 22.72 -9.85 9.41
N ASP A 2 21.57 -9.85 10.09
CA ASP A 2 21.16 -11.02 10.88
C ASP A 2 20.58 -12.12 9.97
N VAL A 3 21.21 -13.31 10.03
CA VAL A 3 20.80 -14.52 9.30
C VAL A 3 20.64 -15.73 10.25
N SER A 4 20.61 -15.49 11.56
CA SER A 4 20.50 -16.50 12.62
C SER A 4 19.39 -17.51 12.38
N ARG A 5 18.19 -17.02 12.01
CA ARG A 5 17.01 -17.84 11.73
C ARG A 5 17.22 -18.91 10.66
N LEU A 6 18.08 -18.64 9.68
CA LEU A 6 18.40 -19.59 8.62
C LEU A 6 19.52 -20.55 9.02
N ASN A 7 20.44 -20.07 9.85
CA ASN A 7 21.51 -20.87 10.40
C ASN A 7 20.96 -21.98 11.31
N ASP A 8 19.94 -21.67 12.10
CA ASP A 8 19.25 -22.63 12.98
C ASP A 8 18.66 -23.82 12.20
N ILE A 9 18.18 -23.57 10.98
CA ILE A 9 17.54 -24.58 10.12
C ILE A 9 18.43 -25.05 8.98
N HIS A 10 19.73 -24.73 9.01
CA HIS A 10 20.66 -24.99 7.91
C HIS A 10 20.67 -26.45 7.45
N ARG A 11 20.58 -27.39 8.41
CA ARG A 11 20.52 -28.85 8.15
C ARG A 11 19.37 -29.26 7.22
N TYR A 12 18.31 -28.46 7.12
CA TYR A 12 17.13 -28.74 6.32
C TYR A 12 17.05 -27.89 5.04
N LEU A 13 18.00 -26.97 4.81
CA LEU A 13 17.96 -26.07 3.65
C LEU A 13 18.04 -26.80 2.31
N TRP A 14 18.62 -28.00 2.26
CA TRP A 14 18.63 -28.86 1.07
C TRP A 14 17.23 -29.17 0.52
N LEU A 15 16.20 -29.17 1.38
CA LEU A 15 14.81 -29.30 0.96
C LEU A 15 14.33 -28.03 0.23
N THR A 16 14.84 -26.86 0.62
CA THR A 16 14.39 -25.55 0.12
C THR A 16 15.06 -25.09 -1.16
N GLY A 17 16.30 -25.51 -1.39
CA GLY A 17 17.11 -25.12 -2.54
C GLY A 17 18.27 -26.08 -2.73
N ARG A 18 18.87 -26.06 -3.92
CA ARG A 18 20.11 -26.79 -4.19
C ARG A 18 21.31 -25.95 -3.72
N PRO A 19 22.39 -26.56 -3.22
CA PRO A 19 23.62 -25.85 -2.86
C PRO A 19 24.38 -25.47 -4.14
N THR A 20 23.80 -24.53 -4.88
CA THR A 20 24.33 -24.02 -6.15
C THR A 20 24.29 -22.51 -6.13
N ASN A 21 25.22 -21.91 -6.86
CA ASN A 21 25.30 -20.45 -7.04
C ASN A 21 23.97 -19.89 -7.54
N ALA A 22 23.67 -18.65 -7.14
CA ALA A 22 22.46 -17.97 -7.57
C ALA A 22 22.50 -17.67 -9.08
N ARG A 23 21.33 -17.60 -9.72
CA ARG A 23 21.26 -17.21 -11.13
C ARG A 23 21.43 -15.69 -11.28
N PRO A 24 22.12 -15.21 -12.33
CA PRO A 24 22.30 -13.78 -12.58
C PRO A 24 20.99 -13.03 -12.80
N LEU A 25 21.01 -11.71 -12.59
CA LEU A 25 19.83 -10.85 -12.64
C LEU A 25 19.09 -10.89 -13.99
N HIS A 26 19.80 -10.87 -15.12
CA HIS A 26 19.19 -10.98 -16.45
C HIS A 26 18.45 -12.32 -16.59
N ARG A 27 19.01 -13.40 -16.04
CA ARG A 27 18.38 -14.72 -16.05
C ARG A 27 17.17 -14.78 -15.12
N GLN A 28 17.18 -14.04 -14.00
CA GLN A 28 15.99 -13.86 -13.14
C GLN A 28 14.87 -13.16 -13.92
N LYS A 29 15.18 -12.09 -14.66
CA LYS A 29 14.21 -11.41 -15.54
C LYS A 29 13.70 -12.32 -16.66
N MET A 30 14.59 -13.12 -17.28
CA MET A 30 14.24 -14.06 -18.36
C MET A 30 13.22 -15.12 -17.91
N ILE A 31 13.30 -15.59 -16.67
CA ILE A 31 12.32 -16.53 -16.09
C ILE A 31 11.12 -15.81 -15.45
N GLU A 32 10.87 -14.57 -15.86
CA GLU A 32 9.74 -13.73 -15.43
C GLU A 32 9.67 -13.49 -13.91
N ARG A 33 10.81 -13.48 -13.21
CA ARG A 33 10.83 -13.10 -11.79
C ARG A 33 10.86 -11.58 -11.64
N GLN A 34 9.87 -11.07 -10.93
CA GLN A 34 9.87 -9.73 -10.38
C GLN A 34 10.85 -9.65 -9.20
N ILE A 35 11.79 -8.72 -9.27
CA ILE A 35 12.75 -8.44 -8.20
C ILE A 35 12.09 -7.47 -7.21
N LEU A 36 12.01 -7.88 -5.95
CA LEU A 36 11.47 -7.08 -4.85
C LEU A 36 12.58 -6.71 -3.87
N ILE A 37 12.63 -5.45 -3.49
CA ILE A 37 13.61 -4.92 -2.54
C ILE A 37 13.18 -5.29 -1.12
N THR A 38 14.11 -5.80 -0.30
CA THR A 38 13.90 -6.09 1.12
C THR A 38 15.05 -5.56 1.97
N GLU A 39 14.79 -5.05 3.17
CA GLU A 39 15.87 -4.69 4.10
C GLU A 39 16.31 -5.86 4.99
N GLN A 40 15.56 -6.96 5.00
CA GLN A 40 15.86 -8.11 5.82
C GLN A 40 16.90 -9.00 5.14
N ALA A 41 18.03 -9.25 5.82
CA ALA A 41 19.13 -10.05 5.27
C ALA A 41 18.77 -11.53 5.12
N ASP A 42 17.90 -12.04 5.99
CA ASP A 42 17.43 -13.41 5.98
C ASP A 42 16.52 -13.73 4.76
N LEU A 43 15.82 -12.72 4.23
CA LEU A 43 15.04 -12.81 2.99
C LEU A 43 15.85 -12.67 1.70
N HIS A 44 17.12 -12.29 1.76
CA HIS A 44 17.93 -12.10 0.55
C HIS A 44 18.06 -13.44 -0.23
N MET A 45 17.78 -13.39 -1.54
CA MET A 45 17.70 -14.53 -2.47
C MET A 45 16.63 -15.58 -2.14
N VAL A 46 15.66 -15.24 -1.30
CA VAL A 46 14.47 -16.06 -1.09
C VAL A 46 13.45 -15.74 -2.18
N TRP A 47 12.85 -16.76 -2.81
CA TRP A 47 11.90 -16.56 -3.90
C TRP A 47 10.59 -17.31 -3.68
N HIS A 48 9.52 -16.78 -4.27
CA HIS A 48 8.18 -17.33 -4.23
C HIS A 48 7.44 -17.03 -5.53
N GLU A 49 6.92 -18.08 -6.20
CA GLU A 49 6.21 -17.93 -7.48
C GLU A 49 7.06 -17.14 -8.48
N SER A 50 6.57 -16.00 -8.98
CA SER A 50 7.26 -15.09 -9.90
C SER A 50 7.98 -13.94 -9.19
N ARG A 51 8.34 -14.08 -7.91
CA ARG A 51 8.98 -13.01 -7.13
C ARG A 51 10.25 -13.49 -6.44
N ILE A 52 11.28 -12.66 -6.42
CA ILE A 52 12.51 -12.87 -5.65
C ILE A 52 12.81 -11.66 -4.78
N PHE A 53 13.16 -11.89 -3.52
CA PHE A 53 13.51 -10.83 -2.58
C PHE A 53 15.02 -10.62 -2.59
N LEU A 54 15.45 -9.39 -2.87
CA LEU A 54 16.87 -9.00 -2.86
C LEU A 54 17.06 -7.81 -1.94
N LYS A 55 17.98 -7.97 -1.00
CA LYS A 55 18.50 -6.86 -0.19
C LYS A 55 19.49 -6.02 -0.97
N PRO A 56 19.33 -4.69 -1.09
CA PRO A 56 20.30 -3.79 -1.70
C PRO A 56 21.66 -3.88 -1.02
N LEU A 57 22.72 -3.71 -1.78
CA LEU A 57 24.08 -3.70 -1.30
C LEU A 57 24.38 -2.33 -0.67
N PRO A 58 24.62 -2.24 0.65
CA PRO A 58 24.93 -0.98 1.30
C PRO A 58 26.29 -0.43 0.89
N ASN A 59 26.40 0.90 0.77
CA ASN A 59 27.63 1.58 0.34
C ASN A 59 28.83 1.30 1.27
N TYR A 60 28.59 1.11 2.57
CA TYR A 60 29.65 0.86 3.55
C TYR A 60 30.39 -0.47 3.32
N ILE A 61 29.83 -1.39 2.53
CA ILE A 61 30.51 -2.64 2.19
C ILE A 61 31.69 -2.39 1.23
N PHE A 62 31.68 -1.30 0.48
CA PHE A 62 32.78 -0.93 -0.40
C PHE A 62 33.88 -0.13 0.31
N ASP A 63 33.67 0.26 1.56
CA ASP A 63 34.61 1.06 2.33
C ASP A 63 35.59 0.16 3.11
N TYR A 64 36.88 0.27 2.78
CA TYR A 64 37.95 -0.50 3.41
C TYR A 64 38.06 -0.25 4.93
N GLU A 65 37.83 0.98 5.38
CA GLU A 65 37.95 1.31 6.80
C GLU A 65 36.89 0.59 7.63
N VAL A 66 35.66 0.49 7.11
CA VAL A 66 34.56 -0.24 7.75
C VAL A 66 34.88 -1.74 7.88
N TRP A 67 35.55 -2.32 6.87
CA TRP A 67 36.01 -3.70 6.96
C TRP A 67 36.99 -3.88 8.12
N LYS A 68 37.99 -3.02 8.21
CA LYS A 68 39.03 -3.09 9.24
C LYS A 68 38.51 -2.82 10.65
N THR A 69 37.65 -1.82 10.83
CA THR A 69 37.22 -1.36 12.16
C THR A 69 35.98 -2.06 12.71
N THR A 70 35.15 -2.64 11.86
CA THR A 70 33.83 -3.14 12.28
C THR A 70 33.57 -4.56 11.82
N ILE A 71 33.75 -4.86 10.53
CA ILE A 71 33.37 -6.17 9.99
C ILE A 71 34.37 -7.26 10.43
N CYS A 72 35.68 -7.03 10.30
CA CYS A 72 36.71 -8.00 10.65
C CYS A 72 36.83 -8.25 12.17
N ASN A 73 36.33 -7.33 13.00
CA ASN A 73 36.37 -7.46 14.46
C ASN A 73 35.36 -8.51 15.00
N ASP A 74 34.33 -8.85 14.22
CA ASP A 74 33.35 -9.89 14.57
C ASP A 74 33.35 -10.98 13.49
N ALA A 75 33.83 -12.17 13.85
CA ALA A 75 33.92 -13.31 12.94
C ALA A 75 32.55 -13.69 12.30
N ALA A 76 31.44 -13.56 13.05
CA ALA A 76 30.12 -13.88 12.54
C ALA A 76 29.62 -12.82 11.54
N LEU A 77 29.92 -11.55 11.81
CA LEU A 77 29.60 -10.43 10.91
C LEU A 77 30.47 -10.47 9.65
N HIS A 78 31.75 -10.78 9.78
CA HIS A 78 32.68 -11.00 8.68
C HIS A 78 32.17 -12.10 7.74
N ALA A 79 31.93 -13.31 8.26
CA ALA A 79 31.44 -14.43 7.47
C ALA A 79 30.09 -14.14 6.77
N SER A 80 29.21 -13.37 7.43
CA SER A 80 27.91 -12.97 6.87
C SER A 80 28.05 -11.92 5.77
N SER A 81 28.99 -10.98 5.92
CA SER A 81 29.27 -9.92 4.95
C SER A 81 29.98 -10.47 3.71
N CYS A 82 30.94 -11.40 3.88
CA CYS A 82 31.57 -12.13 2.78
C CYS A 82 30.53 -12.93 1.99
N GLY A 83 29.64 -13.67 2.66
CA GLY A 83 28.59 -14.41 1.98
C GLY A 83 27.58 -13.52 1.24
N PHE A 84 27.28 -12.35 1.80
CA PHE A 84 26.42 -11.36 1.16
C PHE A 84 27.08 -10.69 -0.06
N LEU A 85 28.40 -10.48 -0.04
CA LEU A 85 29.12 -10.03 -1.22
C LEU A 85 29.16 -11.13 -2.30
N LEU A 86 29.45 -12.36 -1.89
CA LEU A 86 29.49 -13.51 -2.79
C LEU A 86 28.15 -13.72 -3.52
N SER A 87 27.02 -13.47 -2.86
CA SER A 87 25.72 -13.53 -3.53
C SER A 87 25.58 -12.50 -4.65
N TYR A 88 26.13 -11.29 -4.47
CA TYR A 88 26.16 -10.27 -5.52
C TYR A 88 27.11 -10.61 -6.66
N VAL A 89 28.23 -11.29 -6.38
CA VAL A 89 29.11 -11.85 -7.42
C VAL A 89 28.33 -12.83 -8.32
N TRP A 90 27.46 -13.66 -7.73
CA TRP A 90 26.62 -14.58 -8.51
C TRP A 90 25.52 -13.88 -9.30
N LEU A 91 24.94 -12.81 -8.73
CA LEU A 91 23.87 -12.03 -9.36
C LEU A 91 24.38 -11.17 -10.52
N LEU A 92 25.62 -10.67 -10.44
CA LEU A 92 26.22 -9.70 -11.36
C LEU A 92 27.38 -10.29 -12.17
N ARG A 93 27.03 -11.15 -13.13
CA ARG A 93 28.04 -11.81 -13.98
C ARG A 93 28.28 -11.12 -15.32
N HIS A 94 27.31 -10.33 -15.79
CA HIS A 94 27.41 -9.64 -17.08
C HIS A 94 27.18 -8.13 -16.93
N PRO A 95 27.67 -7.31 -17.89
CA PRO A 95 27.42 -5.87 -17.90
C PRO A 95 25.92 -5.51 -17.87
N SER A 96 25.08 -6.35 -18.49
CA SER A 96 23.62 -6.19 -18.46
C SER A 96 23.04 -6.37 -17.06
N ASP A 97 23.63 -7.23 -16.23
CA ASP A 97 23.19 -7.45 -14.85
C ASP A 97 23.47 -6.21 -13.99
N LEU A 98 24.64 -5.60 -14.16
CA LEU A 98 24.98 -4.34 -13.48
C LEU A 98 24.00 -3.24 -13.84
N LYS A 99 23.67 -3.09 -15.13
CA LYS A 99 22.65 -2.11 -15.57
C LYS A 99 21.29 -2.36 -14.91
N ILE A 100 20.85 -3.62 -14.83
CA ILE A 100 19.60 -3.99 -14.15
C ILE A 100 19.65 -3.67 -12.66
N ALA A 101 20.78 -3.92 -12.00
CA ALA A 101 20.96 -3.63 -10.58
C ALA A 101 20.91 -2.12 -10.29
N LEU A 102 21.51 -1.30 -11.14
CA LEU A 102 21.47 0.16 -11.06
C LEU A 102 20.05 0.69 -11.28
N GLU A 103 19.34 0.20 -12.29
CA GLU A 103 17.93 0.57 -12.55
C GLU A 103 17.01 0.25 -11.37
N LEU A 104 17.28 -0.84 -10.65
CA LEU A 104 16.49 -1.29 -9.50
C LEU A 104 16.98 -0.69 -8.16
N GLY A 105 18.05 0.11 -8.15
CA GLY A 105 18.63 0.66 -6.92
C GLY A 105 19.19 -0.40 -5.97
N LEU A 106 19.66 -1.54 -6.51
CA LEU A 106 20.31 -2.59 -5.72
C LEU A 106 21.77 -2.24 -5.36
N ILE A 107 22.42 -1.39 -6.17
CA ILE A 107 23.79 -0.90 -5.99
C ILE A 107 23.78 0.61 -6.18
N SER A 108 24.70 1.33 -5.53
CA SER A 108 24.90 2.76 -5.73
C SER A 108 25.21 3.11 -7.19
N SER A 109 24.75 4.28 -7.63
CA SER A 109 24.85 4.76 -9.02
C SER A 109 26.28 5.09 -9.49
N GLU A 110 27.31 4.78 -8.71
CA GLU A 110 28.68 5.26 -8.91
C GLU A 110 29.67 4.18 -9.39
N ILE A 111 29.24 2.91 -9.48
CA ILE A 111 30.17 1.80 -9.80
C ILE A 111 30.15 1.47 -11.30
N SER A 112 31.32 1.56 -11.94
CA SER A 112 31.50 1.11 -13.34
C SER A 112 31.72 -0.40 -13.42
N TRP A 113 31.47 -0.98 -14.59
CA TRP A 113 31.71 -2.42 -14.81
C TRP A 113 33.19 -2.83 -14.62
N LYS A 114 34.12 -1.94 -14.97
CA LYS A 114 35.56 -2.20 -14.80
C LYS A 114 35.94 -2.24 -13.32
N ASP A 115 35.41 -1.30 -12.53
CA ASP A 115 35.64 -1.24 -11.08
C ASP A 115 35.05 -2.47 -10.39
N TRP A 116 33.87 -2.91 -10.84
CA TRP A 116 33.24 -4.15 -10.35
C TRP A 116 34.12 -5.38 -10.62
N ILE A 117 34.67 -5.55 -11.83
CA ILE A 117 35.57 -6.68 -12.14
C ILE A 117 36.79 -6.66 -11.23
N LEU A 118 37.48 -5.52 -11.13
CA LEU A 118 38.68 -5.40 -10.31
C LEU A 118 38.40 -5.73 -8.83
N PHE A 119 37.26 -5.27 -8.32
CA PHE A 119 36.81 -5.57 -6.97
C PHE A 119 36.54 -7.07 -6.80
N VAL A 120 35.79 -7.68 -7.72
CA VAL A 120 35.46 -9.12 -7.66
C VAL A 120 36.70 -10.00 -7.76
N ASP A 121 37.65 -9.68 -8.64
CA ASP A 121 38.90 -10.42 -8.77
C ASP A 121 39.72 -10.37 -7.47
N THR A 122 39.81 -9.19 -6.86
CA THR A 122 40.49 -9.01 -5.56
C THR A 122 39.76 -9.74 -4.43
N PHE A 123 38.43 -9.74 -4.44
CA PHE A 123 37.61 -10.39 -3.43
C PHE A 123 37.69 -11.93 -3.52
N LEU A 124 37.55 -12.49 -4.72
CA LEU A 124 37.62 -13.93 -4.96
C LEU A 124 39.03 -14.49 -4.74
N ALA A 125 40.09 -13.70 -4.91
CA ALA A 125 41.45 -14.11 -4.54
C ALA A 125 41.62 -14.37 -3.03
N ASN A 126 40.78 -13.75 -2.20
CA ASN A 126 40.86 -13.83 -0.74
C ASN A 126 39.82 -14.79 -0.11
N ILE A 127 38.95 -15.41 -0.93
CA ILE A 127 37.89 -16.30 -0.46
C ILE A 127 37.92 -17.59 -1.27
N ASP A 128 37.99 -18.71 -0.57
CA ASP A 128 37.78 -20.02 -1.18
C ASP A 128 36.29 -20.21 -1.50
N TYR A 129 35.93 -19.95 -2.76
CA TYR A 129 34.56 -20.08 -3.25
C TYR A 129 34.12 -21.54 -3.43
N GLU A 130 35.02 -22.51 -3.33
CA GLU A 130 34.73 -23.96 -3.43
C GLU A 130 34.51 -24.58 -2.06
N ALA A 131 35.33 -24.22 -1.07
CA ALA A 131 35.20 -24.71 0.30
C ALA A 131 34.13 -23.97 1.12
N LEU A 132 33.89 -22.68 0.85
CA LEU A 132 32.92 -21.81 1.55
C LEU A 132 33.02 -21.84 3.09
N ASP A 133 34.19 -22.15 3.61
CA ASP A 133 34.51 -22.31 5.03
C ASP A 133 34.53 -20.97 5.79
N THR A 134 35.00 -19.92 5.13
CA THR A 134 35.04 -18.53 5.61
C THR A 134 33.70 -17.80 5.47
N VAL A 135 32.73 -18.41 4.78
CA VAL A 135 31.43 -17.83 4.45
C VAL A 135 30.35 -18.38 5.36
N ASN A 136 29.42 -17.52 5.78
CA ASN A 136 28.30 -17.95 6.60
C ASN A 136 27.46 -19.02 5.88
N LYS A 137 27.15 -20.10 6.62
CA LYS A 137 26.41 -21.30 6.16
C LYS A 137 25.12 -21.00 5.40
N ARG A 138 24.47 -19.86 5.67
CA ARG A 138 23.30 -19.43 4.89
C ARG A 138 23.62 -19.32 3.38
N TYR A 139 24.77 -18.76 3.03
CA TYR A 139 25.11 -18.46 1.65
C TYR A 139 25.65 -19.66 0.88
N HIS A 140 25.82 -20.83 1.51
CA HIS A 140 26.06 -22.10 0.80
C HIS A 140 24.94 -22.46 -0.20
N TYR A 141 23.76 -21.88 0.01
CA TYR A 141 22.63 -22.00 -0.90
C TYR A 141 22.34 -20.65 -1.54
N GLY A 142 22.45 -20.54 -2.87
CA GLY A 142 22.08 -19.33 -3.59
C GLY A 142 20.59 -19.01 -3.45
N GLU A 143 19.75 -19.78 -4.12
CA GLU A 143 18.30 -19.52 -4.18
C GLU A 143 17.49 -20.42 -3.24
N LEU A 144 16.72 -19.82 -2.34
CA LEU A 144 15.85 -20.56 -1.42
C LEU A 144 14.38 -20.38 -1.79
N ARG A 145 13.63 -21.48 -1.88
CA ARG A 145 12.18 -21.43 -2.15
C ARG A 145 11.38 -21.22 -0.87
N LEU A 146 10.68 -20.09 -0.78
CA LEU A 146 9.91 -19.69 0.41
C LEU A 146 8.81 -20.69 0.79
N SER A 147 8.17 -21.36 -0.16
CA SER A 147 7.10 -22.34 0.15
C SER A 147 7.62 -23.50 0.97
N ARG A 148 8.79 -24.03 0.63
CA ARG A 148 9.42 -25.15 1.36
C ARG A 148 10.01 -24.67 2.67
N LEU A 149 10.60 -23.47 2.67
CA LEU A 149 11.12 -22.84 3.88
C LEU A 149 10.02 -22.63 4.94
N ASN A 150 8.85 -22.17 4.52
CA ASN A 150 7.67 -22.07 5.37
C ASN A 150 7.23 -23.44 5.91
N THR A 151 7.23 -24.49 5.08
CA THR A 151 6.88 -25.85 5.53
C THR A 151 7.84 -26.36 6.59
N ILE A 152 9.15 -26.21 6.39
CA ILE A 152 10.18 -26.66 7.34
C ILE A 152 10.06 -25.89 8.65
N TYR A 153 9.95 -24.57 8.58
CA TYR A 153 9.82 -23.73 9.78
C TYR A 153 8.55 -24.07 10.57
N ARG A 154 7.45 -24.41 9.89
CA ARG A 154 6.23 -24.92 10.52
C ARG A 154 6.48 -26.27 11.19
N LEU A 155 7.07 -27.23 10.49
CA LEU A 155 7.29 -28.58 11.04
C LEU A 155 8.23 -28.57 12.24
N LEU A 156 9.32 -27.80 12.19
CA LEU A 156 10.29 -27.72 13.28
C LEU A 156 9.74 -27.02 14.53
N HIS A 157 8.81 -26.08 14.35
CA HIS A 157 8.19 -25.34 15.44
C HIS A 157 6.74 -25.77 15.69
N ILE A 158 6.37 -27.03 15.40
CA ILE A 158 5.00 -27.53 15.58
C ILE A 158 4.51 -27.43 17.03
N PHE A 159 5.42 -27.53 18.00
CA PHE A 159 5.15 -27.39 19.43
C PHE A 159 5.23 -25.93 19.94
N GLU A 160 5.56 -24.97 19.06
CA GLU A 160 5.57 -23.54 19.36
C GLU A 160 4.45 -22.83 18.60
N PRO A 161 3.27 -22.61 19.23
CA PRO A 161 2.08 -22.13 18.53
C PRO A 161 2.27 -20.79 17.82
N SER A 162 3.13 -19.90 18.33
CA SER A 162 3.38 -18.59 17.71
C SER A 162 4.24 -18.67 16.43
N ARG A 163 5.27 -19.52 16.41
CA ARG A 163 6.20 -19.67 15.28
C ARG A 163 5.63 -20.59 14.20
N PHE A 164 4.87 -21.62 14.58
CA PHE A 164 4.09 -22.44 13.66
C PHE A 164 3.14 -21.59 12.80
N MET A 165 2.47 -20.64 13.42
CA MET A 165 1.48 -19.79 12.77
C MET A 165 2.08 -18.84 11.74
N LEU A 166 3.18 -18.18 12.10
CA LEU A 166 3.85 -17.22 11.22
C LEU A 166 4.53 -17.90 10.03
N GLY A 167 5.05 -19.12 10.21
CA GLY A 167 6.02 -19.69 9.27
C GLY A 167 7.29 -18.83 9.21
N TYR A 168 8.09 -19.00 8.17
CA TYR A 168 9.33 -18.25 8.00
C TYR A 168 9.07 -16.79 7.55
N LEU A 169 8.16 -16.60 6.59
CA LEU A 169 7.60 -15.29 6.26
C LEU A 169 6.07 -15.39 6.23
N HIS A 170 5.40 -14.49 6.95
CA HIS A 170 3.95 -14.49 7.08
C HIS A 170 3.31 -14.27 5.70
N ARG A 171 2.60 -15.30 5.21
CA ARG A 171 2.04 -15.34 3.85
C ARG A 171 0.60 -14.79 3.78
N TYR A 172 -0.13 -14.83 4.88
CA TYR A 172 -1.56 -14.61 4.90
C TYR A 172 -1.91 -13.31 5.63
N ASN A 173 -1.76 -12.17 4.95
CA ASN A 173 -2.39 -10.94 5.43
C ASN A 173 -3.92 -10.97 5.23
N ARG A 174 -4.47 -12.02 4.61
CA ARG A 174 -5.91 -12.20 4.31
C ARG A 174 -6.31 -13.67 4.48
N TYR A 175 -7.35 -13.92 5.28
CA TYR A 175 -7.94 -15.26 5.47
C TYR A 175 -8.54 -15.84 4.19
N THR A 176 -8.93 -15.01 3.22
CA THR A 176 -9.49 -15.44 1.93
C THR A 176 -8.53 -16.34 1.16
N VAL A 177 -7.23 -16.02 1.14
CA VAL A 177 -6.20 -16.79 0.44
C VAL A 177 -5.95 -18.14 1.13
N PHE A 178 -6.15 -18.22 2.44
CA PHE A 178 -6.12 -19.49 3.17
C PHE A 178 -7.29 -20.38 2.74
N PHE A 179 -8.52 -19.84 2.71
CA PHE A 179 -9.70 -20.60 2.29
C PHE A 179 -9.64 -21.01 0.82
N GLU A 180 -9.32 -20.11 -0.11
CA GLU A 180 -9.20 -20.45 -1.54
C GLU A 180 -8.25 -21.62 -1.81
N ARG A 181 -7.15 -21.71 -1.05
CA ARG A 181 -6.14 -22.75 -1.26
C ARG A 181 -6.53 -24.10 -0.66
N ASN A 182 -7.19 -24.13 0.49
CA ASN A 182 -7.67 -25.37 1.11
C ASN A 182 -8.93 -25.89 0.39
N PHE A 183 -9.90 -25.01 0.10
CA PHE A 183 -11.13 -25.37 -0.60
C PHE A 183 -10.89 -25.89 -2.03
N ARG A 184 -9.83 -25.44 -2.71
CA ARG A 184 -9.50 -25.91 -4.08
C ARG A 184 -9.32 -27.42 -4.16
N TRP A 185 -8.65 -28.04 -3.21
CA TRP A 185 -8.45 -29.50 -3.20
C TRP A 185 -9.74 -30.22 -2.78
N VAL A 186 -10.49 -29.68 -1.83
CA VAL A 186 -11.79 -30.25 -1.40
C VAL A 186 -12.76 -30.32 -2.57
N VAL A 187 -12.85 -29.26 -3.38
CA VAL A 187 -13.66 -29.23 -4.60
C VAL A 187 -13.21 -30.32 -5.58
N MET A 188 -11.91 -30.55 -5.75
CA MET A 188 -11.41 -31.62 -6.63
C MET A 188 -11.78 -33.02 -6.14
N VAL A 189 -11.65 -33.29 -4.83
CA VAL A 189 -12.09 -34.56 -4.23
C VAL A 189 -13.59 -34.73 -4.40
N PHE A 190 -14.37 -33.68 -4.13
CA PHE A 190 -15.82 -33.70 -4.30
C PHE A 190 -16.24 -33.98 -5.75
N LEU A 191 -15.62 -33.32 -6.73
CA LEU A 191 -15.86 -33.58 -8.15
C LEU A 191 -15.54 -35.02 -8.54
N TYR A 192 -14.42 -35.57 -8.04
CA TYR A 192 -14.05 -36.97 -8.29
C TYR A 192 -15.07 -37.94 -7.67
N MET A 193 -15.55 -37.66 -6.45
CA MET A 193 -16.59 -38.46 -5.80
C MET A 193 -17.92 -38.39 -6.55
N ILE A 194 -18.31 -37.24 -7.10
CA ILE A 194 -19.50 -37.12 -7.97
C ILE A 194 -19.37 -38.02 -9.18
N ILE A 195 -18.21 -38.03 -9.85
CA ILE A 195 -17.98 -38.88 -11.01
C ILE A 195 -18.16 -40.36 -10.64
N ILE A 196 -17.61 -40.81 -9.51
CA ILE A 196 -17.81 -42.19 -9.05
C ILE A 196 -19.28 -42.47 -8.73
N LEU A 197 -19.96 -41.58 -7.99
CA LEU A 197 -21.36 -41.73 -7.64
C LEU A 197 -22.25 -41.80 -8.87
N THR A 198 -22.00 -40.98 -9.90
CA THR A 198 -22.75 -41.02 -11.17
C THR A 198 -22.50 -42.31 -11.95
N ALA A 199 -21.25 -42.78 -12.03
CA ALA A 199 -20.94 -44.07 -12.66
C ALA A 199 -21.64 -45.24 -11.94
N MET A 200 -21.70 -45.17 -10.62
CA MET A 200 -22.35 -46.18 -9.79
C MET A 200 -23.89 -46.13 -9.91
N GLN A 201 -24.48 -44.94 -10.04
CA GLN A 201 -25.91 -44.77 -10.37
C GLN A 201 -26.25 -45.41 -11.72
N VAL A 202 -25.40 -45.22 -12.73
CA VAL A 202 -25.56 -45.87 -14.04
C VAL A 202 -25.45 -47.40 -13.90
N GLY A 203 -24.54 -47.90 -13.07
CA GLY A 203 -24.42 -49.33 -12.76
C GLY A 203 -25.71 -49.89 -12.16
N LEU A 204 -26.28 -49.22 -11.14
CA LEU A 204 -27.54 -49.62 -10.50
C LEU A 204 -28.76 -49.56 -11.42
N ALA A 205 -28.70 -48.78 -12.50
CA ALA A 205 -29.74 -48.73 -13.53
C ALA A 205 -29.71 -49.91 -14.51
N THR A 206 -28.61 -50.68 -14.55
CA THR A 206 -28.51 -51.86 -15.43
C THR A 206 -29.08 -53.11 -14.77
N THR A 207 -29.87 -53.90 -15.50
CA THR A 207 -30.52 -55.11 -14.98
C THR A 207 -29.54 -56.15 -14.43
N LYS A 208 -28.32 -56.19 -14.94
CA LYS A 208 -27.27 -57.14 -14.53
C LYS A 208 -26.69 -56.83 -13.14
N LEU A 209 -26.47 -55.55 -12.82
CA LEU A 209 -25.88 -55.11 -11.55
C LEU A 209 -26.95 -54.71 -10.52
N GLN A 210 -28.16 -54.37 -10.98
CA GLN A 210 -29.28 -54.05 -10.10
C GLN A 210 -29.72 -55.25 -9.26
N GLN A 211 -29.59 -56.48 -9.74
CA GLN A 211 -29.99 -57.68 -8.99
C GLN A 211 -28.89 -58.23 -8.07
N ASP A 212 -27.66 -57.71 -8.17
CA ASP A 212 -26.54 -58.16 -7.34
C ASP A 212 -26.57 -57.47 -5.96
N LYS A 213 -26.84 -58.26 -4.91
CA LYS A 213 -26.90 -57.77 -3.52
C LYS A 213 -25.55 -57.24 -3.02
N MET A 214 -24.42 -57.78 -3.48
CA MET A 214 -23.10 -57.28 -3.09
C MET A 214 -22.86 -55.89 -3.68
N PHE A 215 -23.25 -55.69 -4.94
CA PHE A 215 -23.11 -54.40 -5.61
C PHE A 215 -24.00 -53.32 -5.00
N GLN A 216 -25.25 -53.65 -4.65
CA GLN A 216 -26.15 -52.74 -3.94
C GLN A 216 -25.59 -52.33 -2.56
N GLY A 217 -25.09 -53.30 -1.79
CA GLY A 217 -24.49 -53.03 -0.48
C GLY A 217 -23.24 -52.16 -0.57
N ALA A 218 -22.36 -52.44 -1.53
CA ALA A 218 -21.18 -51.61 -1.81
C ALA A 218 -21.56 -50.18 -2.22
N SER A 219 -22.59 -50.03 -3.07
CA SER A 219 -23.06 -48.73 -3.54
C SER A 219 -23.64 -47.88 -2.41
N TYR A 220 -24.44 -48.49 -1.54
CA TYR A 220 -24.98 -47.84 -0.35
C TYR A 220 -23.87 -47.42 0.63
N GLY A 221 -22.92 -48.33 0.91
CA GLY A 221 -21.77 -48.04 1.77
C GLY A 221 -20.92 -46.90 1.25
N PHE A 222 -20.65 -46.87 -0.06
CA PHE A 222 -19.88 -45.81 -0.70
C PHE A 222 -20.61 -44.47 -0.70
N ALA A 223 -21.93 -44.46 -0.89
CA ALA A 223 -22.73 -43.24 -0.80
C ALA A 223 -22.67 -42.61 0.61
N ILE A 224 -22.85 -43.42 1.66
CA ILE A 224 -22.70 -42.96 3.05
C ILE A 224 -21.28 -42.48 3.32
N PHE A 225 -20.27 -43.25 2.91
CA PHE A 225 -18.88 -42.87 3.07
C PHE A 225 -18.57 -41.51 2.42
N SER A 226 -19.10 -41.26 1.22
CA SER A 226 -18.91 -39.99 0.50
C SER A 226 -19.47 -38.79 1.27
N ILE A 227 -20.67 -38.94 1.85
CA ILE A 227 -21.32 -37.89 2.64
C ILE A 227 -20.54 -37.64 3.94
N VAL A 228 -20.21 -38.71 4.67
CA VAL A 228 -19.47 -38.63 5.94
C VAL A 228 -18.09 -38.03 5.73
N LEU A 229 -17.38 -38.44 4.67
CA LEU A 229 -16.06 -37.91 4.34
C LEU A 229 -16.10 -36.41 4.06
N LEU A 230 -17.11 -35.93 3.32
CA LEU A 230 -17.24 -34.49 3.03
C LEU A 230 -17.51 -33.69 4.31
N VAL A 231 -18.42 -34.16 5.16
CA VAL A 231 -18.71 -33.54 6.46
C VAL A 231 -17.48 -33.54 7.35
N PHE A 232 -16.74 -34.65 7.39
CA PHE A 232 -15.51 -34.79 8.17
C PHE A 232 -14.43 -33.81 7.70
N ILE A 233 -14.22 -33.66 6.40
CA ILE A 233 -13.23 -32.72 5.84
C ILE A 233 -13.60 -31.29 6.21
N VAL A 234 -14.86 -30.88 6.01
CA VAL A 234 -15.34 -29.54 6.38
C VAL A 234 -15.20 -29.28 7.87
N PHE A 235 -15.53 -30.28 8.71
CA PHE A 235 -15.39 -30.19 10.15
C PHE A 235 -13.92 -30.06 10.59
N LEU A 236 -13.01 -30.86 10.01
CA LEU A 236 -11.58 -30.78 10.27
C LEU A 236 -11.01 -29.41 9.88
N GLU A 237 -11.43 -28.86 8.74
CA GLU A 237 -11.04 -27.52 8.31
C GLU A 237 -11.56 -26.43 9.26
N ALA A 238 -12.81 -26.53 9.72
CA ALA A 238 -13.38 -25.61 10.70
C ALA A 238 -12.65 -25.68 12.05
N LEU A 239 -12.26 -26.88 12.50
CA LEU A 239 -11.45 -27.07 13.70
C LEU A 239 -10.07 -26.45 13.55
N LEU A 240 -9.38 -26.74 12.44
CA LEU A 240 -8.07 -26.15 12.15
C LEU A 240 -8.20 -24.63 12.13
N PHE A 241 -9.18 -24.07 11.42
CA PHE A 241 -9.41 -22.63 11.38
C PHE A 241 -9.69 -22.04 12.77
N SER A 242 -10.51 -22.70 13.58
CA SER A 242 -10.82 -22.26 14.96
C SER A 242 -9.57 -22.25 15.82
N TRP A 243 -8.73 -23.29 15.69
CA TRP A 243 -7.41 -23.34 16.32
C TRP A 243 -6.49 -22.20 15.85
N PHE A 244 -6.44 -21.94 14.53
CA PHE A 244 -5.73 -20.78 13.94
C PHE A 244 -6.23 -19.46 14.53
N PHE A 245 -7.55 -19.27 14.61
CA PHE A 245 -8.18 -18.06 15.11
C PHE A 245 -7.87 -17.82 16.59
N VAL A 246 -8.05 -18.85 17.43
CA VAL A 246 -7.80 -18.77 18.88
C VAL A 246 -6.33 -18.43 19.15
N LEU A 247 -5.38 -19.05 18.46
CA LEU A 247 -3.96 -18.75 18.66
C LEU A 247 -3.59 -17.33 18.22
N ASN A 248 -4.10 -16.85 17.08
CA ASN A 248 -3.91 -15.46 16.67
C ASN A 248 -4.56 -14.47 17.65
N PHE A 249 -5.73 -14.82 18.20
CA PHE A 249 -6.41 -14.02 19.21
C PHE A 249 -5.62 -13.96 20.52
N ILE A 250 -5.09 -15.10 20.99
CA ILE A 250 -4.21 -15.16 22.18
C ILE A 250 -2.94 -14.35 21.94
N ALA A 251 -2.28 -14.49 20.79
CA ALA A 251 -1.07 -13.73 20.46
C ALA A 251 -1.34 -12.22 20.42
N THR A 252 -2.48 -11.80 19.87
CA THR A 252 -2.92 -10.40 19.84
C THR A 252 -3.20 -9.89 21.26
N LYS A 253 -3.89 -10.69 22.09
CA LYS A 253 -4.15 -10.35 23.50
C LYS A 253 -2.85 -10.26 24.30
N ALA A 254 -1.89 -11.16 24.06
CA ALA A 254 -0.57 -11.13 24.68
C ALA A 254 0.23 -9.89 24.25
N PHE A 255 0.14 -9.47 22.98
CA PHE A 255 0.76 -8.22 22.51
C PHE A 255 0.12 -6.98 23.16
N LEU A 256 -1.20 -6.95 23.29
CA LEU A 256 -1.93 -5.87 23.97
C LEU A 256 -1.65 -5.82 25.49
N ASN A 257 -1.40 -6.98 26.09
CA ASN A 257 -1.11 -7.12 27.51
C ASN A 257 0.38 -6.96 27.86
N LYS A 258 1.29 -6.96 26.87
CA LYS A 258 2.68 -6.61 27.14
C LYS A 258 2.69 -5.16 27.64
N PRO A 259 3.14 -4.89 28.88
CA PRO A 259 3.32 -3.52 29.31
C PRO A 259 4.29 -2.90 28.30
N VAL A 260 3.93 -1.74 27.76
CA VAL A 260 4.86 -0.90 27.00
C VAL A 260 6.00 -0.64 27.98
N LYS A 261 7.07 -1.45 27.93
CA LYS A 261 8.33 -1.14 28.57
C LYS A 261 8.68 0.21 27.98
N ALA A 262 8.50 1.24 28.79
CA ALA A 262 8.77 2.59 28.41
C ALA A 262 10.19 2.58 27.83
N THR A 263 10.28 2.85 26.53
CA THR A 263 11.52 3.27 25.87
C THR A 263 11.88 4.63 26.48
N LYS A 264 12.31 4.61 27.74
CA LYS A 264 12.79 5.74 28.52
C LYS A 264 14.32 5.86 28.46
N ALA A 265 14.98 5.04 27.65
CA ALA A 265 16.43 5.05 27.48
C ALA A 265 16.91 5.74 26.17
N SER A 266 16.02 6.25 25.31
CA SER A 266 16.43 6.97 24.09
C SER A 266 15.71 8.30 23.84
N VAL A 267 14.94 8.81 24.81
CA VAL A 267 14.19 10.08 24.65
C VAL A 267 14.89 11.27 25.31
N ASN A 268 16.03 11.07 25.98
CA ASN A 268 16.84 12.18 26.52
C ASN A 268 17.94 12.67 25.57
N ALA A 269 17.94 12.25 24.30
CA ALA A 269 18.78 12.84 23.27
C ALA A 269 17.96 13.09 22.00
N GLY A 270 17.64 14.36 21.74
CA GLY A 270 17.15 14.83 20.44
C GLY A 270 15.63 14.95 20.31
N GLN A 271 15.19 16.18 20.09
CA GLN A 271 13.82 16.60 19.84
C GLN A 271 13.25 16.08 18.50
N SER A 272 11.90 16.09 18.43
CA SER A 272 11.02 16.17 17.24
C SER A 272 10.50 14.88 16.58
N GLY A 273 9.18 14.65 16.70
CA GLY A 273 8.41 13.65 15.95
C GLY A 273 6.97 13.50 16.49
N PRO A 274 5.90 13.57 15.67
CA PRO A 274 4.53 13.73 16.16
C PRO A 274 3.92 12.41 16.66
N LYS A 275 3.15 12.54 17.75
CA LYS A 275 2.42 11.49 18.47
C LYS A 275 1.31 10.89 17.59
N TYR A 276 1.44 9.61 17.23
CA TYR A 276 0.35 8.85 16.60
C TYR A 276 -0.75 8.52 17.60
N CYS A 277 -1.99 8.87 17.22
CA CYS A 277 -3.21 8.74 18.01
C CYS A 277 -3.73 7.29 17.99
N LYS A 278 -4.23 6.82 19.14
CA LYS A 278 -4.77 5.47 19.36
C LYS A 278 -5.98 5.20 18.45
N ILE A 279 -5.92 4.11 17.68
CA ILE A 279 -7.02 3.56 16.88
C ILE A 279 -7.96 2.81 17.83
N LYS A 280 -9.06 3.43 18.27
CA LYS A 280 -10.17 2.73 18.93
C LYS A 280 -11.57 3.11 18.47
N ASP A 281 -11.72 4.06 17.54
CA ASP A 281 -13.04 4.58 17.14
C ASP A 281 -13.43 4.32 15.67
N LEU A 282 -12.82 3.33 15.00
CA LEU A 282 -13.08 3.09 13.57
C LEU A 282 -14.38 2.30 13.28
N ASN A 283 -14.94 1.59 14.28
CA ASN A 283 -16.10 0.72 14.07
C ASN A 283 -17.48 1.41 14.24
N ALA A 284 -17.51 2.72 14.55
CA ALA A 284 -18.76 3.48 14.71
C ALA A 284 -18.99 4.56 13.63
N PHE A 285 -18.17 4.55 12.56
CA PHE A 285 -18.17 5.58 11.52
C PHE A 285 -18.91 5.18 10.24
N LEU A 286 -19.30 3.91 10.09
CA LEU A 286 -19.84 3.37 8.83
C LEU A 286 -21.37 3.43 8.70
N ILE A 287 -22.09 3.99 9.68
CA ILE A 287 -23.56 4.07 9.62
C ILE A 287 -24.01 5.52 9.80
N LYS A 288 -24.71 6.02 8.77
CA LYS A 288 -25.39 7.32 8.62
C LYS A 288 -24.48 8.53 8.33
N THR A 289 -24.49 9.01 7.08
CA THR A 289 -25.15 10.27 6.63
C THR A 289 -24.57 10.68 5.26
N LEU A 290 -25.31 10.44 4.17
CA LEU A 290 -25.02 10.97 2.83
C LEU A 290 -25.61 12.37 2.70
N LEU A 291 -24.80 13.38 2.33
CA LEU A 291 -25.20 14.45 1.41
C LEU A 291 -23.97 15.16 0.81
N PRO A 292 -24.03 15.59 -0.48
CA PRO A 292 -22.87 15.94 -1.27
C PRO A 292 -22.50 17.42 -1.14
N LEU A 293 -21.19 17.69 -1.02
CA LEU A 293 -20.57 19.00 -1.19
C LEU A 293 -19.28 18.81 -1.98
N THR A 294 -19.14 19.41 -3.15
CA THR A 294 -17.91 19.52 -3.96
C THR A 294 -17.24 20.85 -3.64
N LEU A 295 -15.90 20.91 -3.59
CA LEU A 295 -15.13 22.09 -3.16
C LEU A 295 -14.02 22.46 -4.15
N LEU A 296 -13.84 23.77 -4.41
CA LEU A 296 -12.81 24.36 -5.29
C LEU A 296 -11.99 25.44 -4.55
N TYR A 297 -10.66 25.56 -4.78
CA TYR A 297 -9.70 26.36 -3.96
C TYR A 297 -8.60 27.15 -4.74
N PHE A 298 -7.98 28.21 -4.14
CA PHE A 298 -6.77 28.96 -4.59
C PHE A 298 -5.71 29.29 -3.49
N PRO A 299 -4.39 29.01 -3.66
CA PRO A 299 -3.30 29.44 -2.76
C PRO A 299 -2.61 30.77 -3.17
N PRO A 300 -1.81 31.38 -2.27
CA PRO A 300 -1.10 32.64 -2.52
C PRO A 300 0.25 32.46 -3.28
N LYS A 301 0.70 33.54 -3.93
CA LYS A 301 1.85 33.67 -4.87
C LYS A 301 3.21 33.09 -4.38
N PRO A 302 4.06 32.56 -5.29
CA PRO A 302 5.46 32.23 -5.01
C PRO A 302 6.41 33.44 -5.20
N LEU A 303 7.43 33.52 -4.34
CA LEU A 303 8.60 34.41 -4.51
C LEU A 303 9.47 33.88 -5.66
N LEU A 304 9.66 34.73 -6.68
CA LEU A 304 10.51 34.49 -7.85
C LEU A 304 11.99 34.35 -7.44
N ARG A 305 12.64 33.27 -7.88
CA ARG A 305 14.09 33.19 -8.01
C ARG A 305 14.41 33.11 -9.50
N THR A 306 14.65 34.26 -10.13
CA THR A 306 15.02 34.35 -11.55
C THR A 306 16.53 34.26 -11.69
N HIS A 307 17.02 33.16 -12.28
CA HIS A 307 18.28 33.18 -13.04
C HIS A 307 18.00 33.91 -14.37
N GLN A 308 18.77 34.94 -14.69
CA GLN A 308 18.84 35.49 -16.05
C GLN A 308 20.27 35.39 -16.61
N PRO A 309 20.43 35.19 -17.93
CA PRO A 309 21.71 35.24 -18.63
C PRO A 309 22.02 36.65 -19.19
N HIS A 310 23.30 37.00 -19.26
CA HIS A 310 23.84 38.24 -19.88
C HIS A 310 23.81 38.21 -21.43
N PRO A 311 23.75 39.38 -22.11
CA PRO A 311 24.97 40.00 -22.70
C PRO A 311 24.89 41.58 -22.77
N PRO A 312 25.71 42.32 -23.58
CA PRO A 312 26.97 42.95 -23.18
C PRO A 312 27.01 44.52 -23.18
N LYS A 313 28.14 45.03 -22.64
CA LYS A 313 28.72 46.40 -22.44
C LYS A 313 28.53 47.46 -23.56
N PRO A 314 28.67 48.80 -23.30
CA PRO A 314 30.01 49.44 -23.20
C PRO A 314 30.22 50.72 -22.30
N THR A 315 31.46 50.81 -21.76
CA THR A 315 32.41 51.95 -21.49
C THR A 315 32.06 53.32 -20.84
N SER A 316 32.52 53.52 -19.58
CA SER A 316 33.49 54.53 -18.99
C SER A 316 33.31 56.08 -19.10
N PRO A 317 34.01 56.96 -18.29
CA PRO A 317 34.41 56.97 -16.85
C PRO A 317 34.16 58.31 -16.09
N HIS A 318 34.57 58.35 -14.79
CA HIS A 318 34.92 59.49 -13.90
C HIS A 318 33.89 60.01 -12.87
N HIS A 319 34.11 59.73 -11.57
CA HIS A 319 34.77 60.61 -10.58
C HIS A 319 34.74 59.99 -9.16
N ALA A 320 35.66 60.43 -8.30
CA ALA A 320 36.08 59.81 -7.03
C ALA A 320 35.57 60.53 -5.76
N HIS A 321 35.84 59.89 -4.61
CA HIS A 321 35.76 60.32 -3.18
C HIS A 321 34.46 60.04 -2.38
N PRO A 322 34.52 59.89 -1.03
CA PRO A 322 35.13 58.75 -0.31
C PRO A 322 34.25 58.17 0.83
N THR A 323 34.62 56.95 1.22
CA THR A 323 34.48 56.27 2.53
C THR A 323 33.50 56.79 3.60
N GLN A 324 32.42 56.03 3.85
CA GLN A 324 31.79 55.91 5.18
C GLN A 324 31.35 54.45 5.41
N THR A 325 31.86 53.86 6.49
CA THR A 325 31.51 52.53 7.00
C THR A 325 30.21 52.64 7.82
N PRO A 326 29.16 51.83 7.57
CA PRO A 326 28.03 51.73 8.49
C PRO A 326 28.13 50.48 9.37
N THR A 327 27.91 50.75 10.66
CA THR A 327 27.75 49.91 11.85
C THR A 327 26.81 48.70 11.65
N PRO A 328 26.98 47.56 12.35
CA PRO A 328 26.10 46.40 12.20
C PRO A 328 24.72 46.64 12.83
N LEU A 329 23.65 46.22 12.14
CA LEU A 329 22.28 46.17 12.64
C LEU A 329 22.15 45.19 13.84
N PRO A 330 21.29 45.49 14.84
CA PRO A 330 21.01 44.58 15.95
C PRO A 330 20.16 43.37 15.50
N PRO A 331 20.20 42.24 16.23
CA PRO A 331 19.50 41.01 15.84
C PRO A 331 17.97 41.15 15.95
N PRO A 332 17.18 40.36 15.20
CA PRO A 332 15.72 40.44 15.24
C PRO A 332 15.17 39.91 16.57
N LEU A 333 14.13 40.56 17.08
CA LEU A 333 13.33 40.12 18.23
C LEU A 333 12.73 38.72 17.99
N PRO A 334 12.59 37.88 19.03
CA PRO A 334 12.02 36.55 18.89
C PRO A 334 10.51 36.62 18.58
N ASN A 335 10.06 35.77 17.63
CA ASN A 335 8.66 35.63 17.28
C ASN A 335 7.79 35.22 18.50
N PRO A 336 6.58 35.77 18.67
CA PRO A 336 5.68 35.37 19.73
C PRO A 336 5.18 33.92 19.51
N PRO A 337 4.92 33.15 20.57
CA PRO A 337 4.46 31.78 20.46
C PRO A 337 3.02 31.72 19.90
N PRO A 338 2.63 30.62 19.22
CA PRO A 338 1.29 30.47 18.67
C PRO A 338 0.23 30.48 19.79
N PRO A 339 -0.97 31.00 19.53
CA PRO A 339 -2.01 31.12 20.55
C PRO A 339 -2.45 29.75 21.06
N ARG A 340 -2.44 29.62 22.39
CA ARG A 340 -2.84 28.42 23.13
C ARG A 340 -4.36 28.32 23.10
N ILE A 341 -4.91 27.45 22.25
CA ILE A 341 -6.36 27.21 22.23
C ILE A 341 -6.73 26.36 23.45
N HIS A 342 -7.44 26.96 24.39
CA HIS A 342 -8.14 26.26 25.46
C HIS A 342 -9.12 25.26 24.84
N ARG A 343 -9.00 23.98 25.20
CA ARG A 343 -10.03 22.97 24.93
C ARG A 343 -11.30 23.34 25.70
N GLN A 344 -12.21 24.06 25.06
CA GLN A 344 -13.58 24.20 25.54
C GLN A 344 -14.35 22.93 25.15
N ASN A 345 -14.49 22.02 26.10
CA ASN A 345 -15.41 20.90 26.03
C ASN A 345 -16.85 21.44 26.12
N ASN A 346 -17.44 21.82 24.99
CA ASN A 346 -18.87 22.13 24.92
C ASN A 346 -19.62 20.92 24.30
N PRO A 347 -20.39 20.14 25.08
CA PRO A 347 -20.98 18.88 24.64
C PRO A 347 -22.24 19.02 23.74
N HIS A 348 -22.65 20.22 23.34
CA HIS A 348 -23.94 20.46 22.67
C HIS A 348 -23.94 20.70 21.15
N ASN A 349 -22.86 20.44 20.41
CA ASN A 349 -22.90 20.60 18.95
C ASN A 349 -22.13 19.55 18.12
N ARG A 350 -22.27 18.25 18.42
CA ARG A 350 -21.79 17.18 17.53
C ARG A 350 -22.86 16.79 16.50
N ARG A 351 -23.27 17.72 15.63
CA ARG A 351 -23.86 17.34 14.34
C ARG A 351 -22.71 16.89 13.44
N ARG A 352 -22.63 15.59 13.15
CA ARG A 352 -21.59 14.99 12.30
C ARG A 352 -21.61 15.67 10.92
N SER A 353 -20.58 16.44 10.61
CA SER A 353 -20.39 17.11 9.33
C SER A 353 -19.93 16.07 8.28
N GLY A 354 -20.53 16.10 7.08
CA GLY A 354 -20.17 15.17 5.99
C GLY A 354 -18.71 15.32 5.52
N ILE A 355 -18.22 14.37 4.71
CA ILE A 355 -16.82 14.34 4.21
C ILE A 355 -16.44 15.69 3.60
N GLY A 356 -17.26 16.22 2.68
CA GLY A 356 -16.98 17.49 2.00
C GLY A 356 -16.81 18.68 2.95
N ALA A 357 -17.65 18.82 3.98
CA ALA A 357 -17.52 19.92 4.93
C ALA A 357 -16.33 19.74 5.88
N SER A 358 -15.96 18.51 6.23
CA SER A 358 -14.71 18.23 6.95
C SER A 358 -13.47 18.54 6.09
N THR A 359 -13.52 18.21 4.80
CA THR A 359 -12.48 18.58 3.82
C THR A 359 -12.36 20.10 3.70
N ALA A 360 -13.48 20.84 3.66
CA ALA A 360 -13.49 22.31 3.66
C ALA A 360 -12.72 22.88 4.86
N THR A 361 -13.01 22.37 6.06
CA THR A 361 -12.32 22.77 7.29
C THR A 361 -10.83 22.44 7.24
N ALA A 362 -10.45 21.30 6.68
CA ALA A 362 -9.04 20.92 6.54
C ALA A 362 -8.28 21.88 5.61
N PHE A 363 -8.87 22.30 4.48
CA PHE A 363 -8.27 23.30 3.61
C PHE A 363 -8.22 24.68 4.27
N ALA A 364 -9.25 25.07 5.01
CA ALA A 364 -9.23 26.30 5.81
C ALA A 364 -8.09 26.32 6.83
N LEU A 365 -7.89 25.21 7.56
CA LEU A 365 -6.76 25.04 8.49
C LEU A 365 -5.40 25.09 7.80
N ALA A 366 -5.32 24.64 6.55
CA ALA A 366 -4.11 24.69 5.74
C ALA A 366 -3.81 26.10 5.16
N GLY A 367 -4.61 27.11 5.50
CA GLY A 367 -4.39 28.49 5.06
C GLY A 367 -5.06 28.83 3.73
N ALA A 368 -6.18 28.19 3.43
CA ALA A 368 -6.93 28.50 2.23
C ALA A 368 -7.38 29.97 2.15
N SER A 369 -7.06 30.68 1.05
CA SER A 369 -7.51 32.05 0.83
C SER A 369 -8.98 32.15 0.36
N HIS A 370 -9.44 31.21 -0.47
CA HIS A 370 -10.81 31.18 -0.99
C HIS A 370 -11.31 29.74 -1.19
N LEU A 371 -12.43 29.40 -0.58
CA LEU A 371 -13.16 28.14 -0.81
C LEU A 371 -14.47 28.38 -1.56
N ILE A 372 -14.69 27.62 -2.62
CA ILE A 372 -15.91 27.58 -3.40
C ILE A 372 -16.63 26.26 -3.07
N LEU A 373 -17.76 26.34 -2.39
CA LEU A 373 -18.60 25.21 -1.96
C LEU A 373 -19.73 25.01 -2.98
N ALA A 374 -19.73 23.89 -3.70
CA ALA A 374 -20.76 23.56 -4.68
C ALA A 374 -21.57 22.33 -4.24
N GLY A 375 -22.89 22.37 -4.36
CA GLY A 375 -23.76 21.26 -4.03
C GLY A 375 -25.23 21.60 -4.21
N ARG A 376 -26.12 20.60 -4.15
CA ARG A 376 -27.53 20.81 -4.49
C ARG A 376 -28.31 21.62 -3.45
N THR A 377 -27.93 21.55 -2.17
CA THR A 377 -28.72 22.13 -1.06
C THR A 377 -28.04 23.38 -0.49
N LEU A 378 -28.48 24.56 -0.96
CA LEU A 378 -27.94 25.86 -0.53
C LEU A 378 -27.96 26.09 0.98
N SER A 379 -29.00 25.67 1.69
CA SER A 379 -29.09 25.86 3.14
C SER A 379 -27.98 25.11 3.92
N LYS A 380 -27.53 23.95 3.41
CA LYS A 380 -26.42 23.19 3.98
C LYS A 380 -25.08 23.86 3.66
N LEU A 381 -24.91 24.31 2.42
CA LEU A 381 -23.74 25.08 1.99
C LEU A 381 -23.57 26.35 2.83
N ALA A 382 -24.67 27.09 3.05
CA ALA A 382 -24.68 28.30 3.86
C ALA A 382 -24.29 28.00 5.32
N THR A 383 -24.84 26.94 5.91
CA THR A 383 -24.45 26.51 7.27
C THR A 383 -22.95 26.21 7.38
N THR A 384 -22.39 25.49 6.40
CA THR A 384 -20.95 25.20 6.36
C THR A 384 -20.13 26.47 6.18
N ALA A 385 -20.52 27.36 5.26
CA ALA A 385 -19.85 28.63 5.02
C ALA A 385 -19.83 29.51 6.28
N SER A 386 -20.96 29.65 6.97
CA SER A 386 -21.04 30.40 8.23
C SER A 386 -20.17 29.78 9.33
N THR A 387 -20.13 28.45 9.42
CA THR A 387 -19.26 27.76 10.40
C THR A 387 -17.77 28.03 10.14
N LEU A 388 -17.38 28.01 8.86
CA LEU A 388 -16.01 28.31 8.44
C LEU A 388 -15.66 29.79 8.66
N ALA A 389 -16.57 30.72 8.34
CA ALA A 389 -16.36 32.14 8.54
C ALA A 389 -16.13 32.48 10.02
N THR A 390 -16.86 31.85 10.94
CA THR A 390 -16.66 32.03 12.39
C THR A 390 -15.30 31.52 12.86
N SER A 391 -14.81 30.41 12.29
CA SER A 391 -13.54 29.79 12.71
C SER A 391 -12.32 30.36 11.98
N PHE A 392 -12.52 30.95 10.79
CA PHE A 392 -11.48 31.45 9.90
C PHE A 392 -11.91 32.79 9.28
N PRO A 393 -11.79 33.92 10.01
CA PRO A 393 -12.30 35.23 9.53
C PRO A 393 -11.63 35.74 8.24
N ALA A 394 -10.40 35.31 7.95
CA ALA A 394 -9.66 35.70 6.75
C ALA A 394 -10.00 34.86 5.50
N LEU A 395 -10.79 33.79 5.65
CA LEU A 395 -11.14 32.89 4.56
C LEU A 395 -12.33 33.44 3.77
N LYS A 396 -12.15 33.66 2.47
CA LYS A 396 -13.29 33.91 1.57
C LYS A 396 -14.03 32.60 1.31
N THR A 397 -15.35 32.60 1.44
CA THR A 397 -16.20 31.46 1.03
C THR A 397 -17.23 31.90 0.01
N THR A 398 -17.49 31.07 -1.01
CA THR A 398 -18.55 31.29 -2.01
C THR A 398 -19.31 29.99 -2.19
N THR A 399 -20.63 30.08 -2.34
CA THR A 399 -21.49 28.90 -2.46
C THR A 399 -22.21 28.88 -3.81
N PHE A 400 -22.37 27.69 -4.39
CA PHE A 400 -23.12 27.50 -5.63
C PHE A 400 -24.08 26.31 -5.51
N ALA A 401 -25.33 26.53 -5.91
CA ALA A 401 -26.30 25.45 -6.13
C ALA A 401 -25.95 24.73 -7.42
N VAL A 402 -25.48 23.48 -7.33
CA VAL A 402 -25.03 22.72 -8.50
C VAL A 402 -25.44 21.27 -8.37
N ASP A 403 -26.20 20.77 -9.35
CA ASP A 403 -26.21 19.34 -9.67
C ASP A 403 -25.06 19.02 -10.62
N ILE A 404 -24.10 18.23 -10.16
CA ILE A 404 -22.92 17.89 -10.97
C ILE A 404 -23.26 17.04 -12.20
N SER A 405 -24.44 16.41 -12.25
CA SER A 405 -24.94 15.70 -13.43
C SER A 405 -25.58 16.63 -14.47
N SER A 406 -25.81 17.91 -14.14
CA SER A 406 -26.39 18.91 -15.03
C SER A 406 -25.31 19.68 -15.79
N LYS A 407 -25.33 19.60 -17.13
CA LYS A 407 -24.40 20.36 -17.99
C LYS A 407 -24.57 21.86 -17.82
N SER A 408 -25.80 22.35 -17.68
CA SER A 408 -26.09 23.77 -17.52
C SER A 408 -25.57 24.29 -16.17
N ASP A 409 -25.77 23.54 -15.09
CA ASP A 409 -25.36 23.97 -13.74
C ASP A 409 -23.83 24.03 -13.65
N VAL A 410 -23.14 23.00 -14.18
CA VAL A 410 -21.68 22.96 -14.18
C VAL A 410 -21.12 24.07 -15.09
N ALA A 411 -21.74 24.33 -16.25
CA ALA A 411 -21.33 25.43 -17.10
C ALA A 411 -21.52 26.79 -16.41
N ALA A 412 -22.65 27.01 -15.75
CA ALA A 412 -22.94 28.23 -14.99
C ALA A 412 -21.96 28.44 -13.82
N LEU A 413 -21.61 27.35 -13.09
CA LEU A 413 -20.59 27.39 -12.04
C LEU A 413 -19.27 27.93 -12.58
N PHE A 414 -18.72 27.33 -13.65
CA PHE A 414 -17.40 27.73 -14.17
C PHE A 414 -17.45 29.07 -14.92
N ALA A 415 -18.59 29.47 -15.48
CA ALA A 415 -18.76 30.79 -16.07
C ALA A 415 -18.74 31.92 -15.02
N ALA A 416 -19.16 31.63 -13.78
CA ALA A 416 -19.14 32.58 -12.67
C ALA A 416 -17.75 32.74 -12.00
N LEU A 417 -16.73 32.00 -12.45
CA LEU A 417 -15.39 32.06 -11.89
C LEU A 417 -14.47 32.92 -12.78
N ASP A 418 -13.94 34.00 -12.25
CA ASP A 418 -12.96 34.84 -12.98
C ASP A 418 -11.56 34.23 -13.02
N LYS A 419 -11.30 33.28 -12.12
CA LYS A 419 -10.04 32.57 -11.99
C LYS A 419 -10.35 31.08 -11.95
N SER A 420 -9.44 30.26 -12.46
CA SER A 420 -9.57 28.82 -12.32
C SER A 420 -8.98 28.27 -11.02
N PRO A 421 -9.75 27.49 -10.26
CA PRO A 421 -9.28 26.84 -9.04
C PRO A 421 -8.02 25.99 -9.26
N ASP A 422 -7.16 25.95 -8.24
CA ASP A 422 -5.93 25.16 -8.19
C ASP A 422 -6.16 23.76 -7.63
N VAL A 423 -7.20 23.57 -6.82
CA VAL A 423 -7.59 22.23 -6.33
C VAL A 423 -9.08 22.02 -6.58
N LEU A 424 -9.43 20.89 -7.20
CA LEU A 424 -10.78 20.38 -7.32
C LEU A 424 -10.93 19.12 -6.47
N VAL A 425 -11.91 19.09 -5.58
CA VAL A 425 -12.28 17.88 -4.83
C VAL A 425 -13.63 17.37 -5.32
N ASN A 426 -13.60 16.34 -6.18
CA ASN A 426 -14.77 15.59 -6.60
C ASN A 426 -15.26 14.70 -5.46
N ASN A 427 -16.06 15.26 -4.56
CA ASN A 427 -16.63 14.57 -3.40
C ASN A 427 -18.11 14.21 -3.58
N ALA A 428 -18.84 14.88 -4.48
CA ALA A 428 -20.24 14.55 -4.72
C ALA A 428 -20.41 13.06 -5.08
N GLY A 429 -21.45 12.47 -4.53
CA GLY A 429 -21.78 11.08 -4.78
C GLY A 429 -23.24 10.79 -4.49
N TYR A 430 -23.75 9.79 -5.20
CA TYR A 430 -25.10 9.27 -5.06
C TYR A 430 -25.02 7.77 -4.83
N MET A 431 -25.80 7.30 -3.87
CA MET A 431 -25.93 5.89 -3.53
C MET A 431 -27.42 5.57 -3.58
N PRO A 432 -27.86 4.71 -4.53
CA PRO A 432 -29.26 4.31 -4.57
C PRO A 432 -29.60 3.43 -3.37
N THR A 433 -30.90 3.22 -3.18
CA THR A 433 -31.42 2.27 -2.19
C THR A 433 -30.77 0.89 -2.40
N VAL A 434 -30.32 0.29 -1.29
CA VAL A 434 -29.66 -1.01 -1.32
C VAL A 434 -30.70 -2.08 -1.63
N SER A 435 -30.65 -2.67 -2.83
CA SER A 435 -31.55 -3.73 -3.26
C SER A 435 -30.84 -4.76 -4.16
N LYS A 436 -31.22 -6.03 -4.03
CA LYS A 436 -30.61 -7.11 -4.82
C LYS A 436 -31.02 -6.97 -6.29
N PHE A 437 -30.09 -7.30 -7.17
CA PHE A 437 -30.37 -7.29 -8.60
C PHE A 437 -31.25 -8.52 -8.92
N GLY A 438 -32.52 -8.29 -9.30
CA GLY A 438 -33.50 -9.35 -9.55
C GLY A 438 -34.26 -9.85 -8.32
N ASP A 439 -34.37 -9.04 -7.25
CA ASP A 439 -35.24 -9.36 -6.11
C ASP A 439 -36.72 -9.40 -6.55
N THR A 440 -37.44 -10.46 -6.17
CA THR A 440 -38.87 -10.64 -6.51
C THR A 440 -39.80 -9.88 -5.56
N ASP A 441 -39.31 -9.56 -4.36
CA ASP A 441 -40.13 -8.98 -3.29
C ASP A 441 -39.98 -7.45 -3.20
N ALA A 442 -38.94 -6.89 -3.82
CA ALA A 442 -38.68 -5.46 -3.91
C ALA A 442 -38.04 -5.13 -5.26
N GLU A 443 -38.85 -4.65 -6.21
CA GLU A 443 -38.35 -4.28 -7.54
C GLU A 443 -37.29 -3.18 -7.41
N LEU A 444 -36.10 -3.46 -7.92
CA LEU A 444 -35.02 -2.49 -7.99
C LEU A 444 -35.36 -1.48 -9.08
N ASP A 445 -35.55 -0.21 -8.70
CA ASP A 445 -35.77 0.88 -9.64
C ASP A 445 -34.50 1.11 -10.49
N LEU A 446 -34.59 0.77 -11.78
CA LEU A 446 -33.49 0.95 -12.73
C LEU A 446 -33.15 2.43 -12.97
N GLY A 447 -34.09 3.35 -12.76
CA GLY A 447 -33.85 4.79 -12.79
C GLY A 447 -32.91 5.24 -11.67
N GLU A 448 -33.23 4.89 -10.41
CA GLU A 448 -32.35 5.17 -9.26
C GLU A 448 -31.00 4.43 -9.38
N TRP A 449 -31.02 3.20 -9.93
CA TRP A 449 -29.80 2.46 -10.23
C TRP A 449 -28.90 3.19 -11.23
N TRP A 450 -29.45 3.65 -12.35
CA TRP A 450 -28.72 4.38 -13.39
C TRP A 450 -28.26 5.75 -12.91
N ARG A 451 -29.05 6.41 -12.04
CA ARG A 451 -28.71 7.69 -11.41
C ARG A 451 -27.37 7.66 -10.68
N ALA A 452 -26.95 6.50 -10.17
CA ALA A 452 -25.61 6.32 -9.61
C ALA A 452 -24.49 6.58 -10.62
N PHE A 453 -24.64 6.11 -11.87
CA PHE A 453 -23.67 6.37 -12.94
C PHE A 453 -23.73 7.82 -13.40
N GLU A 454 -24.93 8.39 -13.52
CA GLU A 454 -25.10 9.80 -13.90
C GLU A 454 -24.37 10.75 -12.95
N VAL A 455 -24.46 10.51 -11.63
CA VAL A 455 -23.84 11.39 -10.63
C VAL A 455 -22.37 11.01 -10.40
N ASN A 456 -22.07 9.75 -10.09
CA ASN A 456 -20.73 9.34 -9.64
C ASN A 456 -19.71 9.31 -10.79
N VAL A 457 -20.15 8.93 -11.99
CA VAL A 457 -19.27 8.80 -13.16
C VAL A 457 -19.39 10.01 -14.07
N PHE A 458 -20.56 10.23 -14.66
CA PHE A 458 -20.77 11.30 -15.63
C PHE A 458 -20.57 12.68 -14.97
N GLY A 459 -21.16 12.93 -13.80
CA GLY A 459 -21.01 14.20 -13.12
C GLY A 459 -19.57 14.52 -12.70
N THR A 460 -18.83 13.55 -12.17
CA THR A 460 -17.40 13.68 -11.86
C THR A 460 -16.57 14.00 -13.12
N ALA A 461 -16.83 13.30 -14.21
CA ALA A 461 -16.17 13.54 -15.49
C ALA A 461 -16.50 14.93 -16.06
N LEU A 462 -17.77 15.34 -15.99
CA LEU A 462 -18.26 16.62 -16.47
C LEU A 462 -17.61 17.80 -15.72
N VAL A 463 -17.54 17.74 -14.40
CA VAL A 463 -16.89 18.78 -13.58
C VAL A 463 -15.39 18.84 -13.88
N THR A 464 -14.73 17.68 -13.98
CA THR A 464 -13.29 17.61 -14.29
C THR A 464 -12.99 18.16 -15.68
N GLN A 465 -13.77 17.78 -16.69
CA GLN A 465 -13.62 18.31 -18.05
C GLN A 465 -13.86 19.84 -18.08
N SER A 466 -14.86 20.32 -17.34
CA SER A 466 -15.20 21.74 -17.29
C SER A 466 -14.10 22.57 -16.61
N LEU A 467 -13.47 22.05 -15.55
CA LEU A 467 -12.27 22.66 -14.96
C LEU A 467 -11.15 22.77 -15.99
N LEU A 468 -10.85 21.69 -16.72
CA LEU A 468 -9.78 21.69 -17.73
C LEU A 468 -10.06 22.70 -18.85
N LYS A 469 -11.30 22.74 -19.37
CA LYS A 469 -11.71 23.73 -20.38
C LYS A 469 -11.60 25.16 -19.86
N HIS A 470 -12.07 25.41 -18.64
CA HIS A 470 -12.00 26.71 -18.00
C HIS A 470 -10.54 27.18 -17.85
N ARG A 471 -9.65 26.31 -17.37
CA ARG A 471 -8.20 26.58 -17.29
C ARG A 471 -7.59 26.94 -18.63
N SER A 472 -7.81 26.11 -19.65
CA SER A 472 -7.29 26.37 -21.00
C SER A 472 -7.79 27.70 -21.56
N SER A 473 -9.07 28.03 -21.35
CA SER A 473 -9.66 29.29 -21.82
C SER A 473 -9.05 30.53 -21.16
N LEU A 474 -8.66 30.44 -19.88
CA LEU A 474 -7.98 31.53 -19.17
C LEU A 474 -6.51 31.64 -19.57
N SER A 475 -5.85 30.53 -19.87
CA SER A 475 -4.48 30.53 -20.39
C SER A 475 -4.37 31.26 -21.74
N CYS A 476 -5.33 31.07 -22.63
CA CYS A 476 -5.40 31.80 -23.90
C CYS A 476 -5.66 33.31 -23.73
N LYS A 477 -6.20 33.74 -22.59
CA LYS A 477 -6.52 35.15 -22.26
C LYS A 477 -5.44 35.85 -21.43
N GLY A 478 -4.26 35.25 -21.25
CA GLY A 478 -3.16 35.82 -20.45
C GLY A 478 -3.36 35.75 -18.93
N ASN A 479 -4.45 35.13 -18.45
CA ASN A 479 -4.78 34.94 -17.04
C ASN A 479 -4.50 33.50 -16.57
N ALA A 480 -3.46 32.87 -17.12
CA ALA A 480 -3.08 31.49 -16.78
C ALA A 480 -2.63 31.40 -15.32
N SER A 481 -3.22 30.49 -14.53
CA SER A 481 -2.61 30.10 -13.25
C SER A 481 -1.32 29.33 -13.54
N ALA A 482 -0.18 29.86 -13.09
CA ALA A 482 1.15 29.27 -13.29
C ALA A 482 1.35 27.94 -12.53
N THR A 483 0.46 27.63 -11.58
CA THR A 483 0.51 26.42 -10.76
C THR A 483 -0.30 25.28 -11.39
N PRO A 484 0.24 24.05 -11.38
CA PRO A 484 -0.52 22.88 -11.83
C PRO A 484 -1.75 22.66 -10.94
N ALA A 485 -2.89 22.34 -11.55
CA ALA A 485 -4.09 22.00 -10.80
C ALA A 485 -4.02 20.58 -10.25
N VAL A 486 -4.55 20.37 -9.04
CA VAL A 486 -4.69 19.07 -8.40
C VAL A 486 -6.16 18.66 -8.40
N VAL A 487 -6.46 17.47 -8.92
CA VAL A 487 -7.80 16.89 -8.87
C VAL A 487 -7.80 15.73 -7.88
N ILE A 488 -8.63 15.82 -6.85
CA ILE A 488 -8.83 14.79 -5.83
C ILE A 488 -10.23 14.22 -6.02
N THR A 489 -10.32 12.94 -6.37
CA THR A 489 -11.61 12.25 -6.52
C THR A 489 -11.84 11.31 -5.37
N ILE A 490 -12.92 11.53 -4.62
CA ILE A 490 -13.30 10.68 -3.49
C ILE A 490 -13.92 9.39 -4.01
N ASN A 491 -13.25 8.28 -3.71
CA ASN A 491 -13.70 6.94 -4.05
C ASN A 491 -14.03 6.12 -2.78
N THR A 492 -14.43 4.86 -2.96
CA THR A 492 -14.78 3.90 -1.91
C THR A 492 -13.94 2.63 -2.04
N MET A 493 -13.66 1.98 -0.91
CA MET A 493 -13.07 0.65 -0.89
C MET A 493 -13.94 -0.40 -1.61
N GLY A 494 -15.25 -0.13 -1.74
CA GLY A 494 -16.20 -0.95 -2.52
C GLY A 494 -15.85 -1.07 -4.01
N ALA A 495 -15.10 -0.12 -4.57
CA ALA A 495 -14.63 -0.18 -5.96
C ALA A 495 -13.56 -1.26 -6.15
N TYR A 496 -12.70 -1.50 -5.14
CA TYR A 496 -11.44 -2.23 -5.29
C TYR A 496 -11.38 -3.63 -4.65
N SER A 497 -12.28 -4.00 -3.71
CA SER A 497 -12.12 -5.26 -2.96
C SER A 497 -13.41 -6.00 -2.60
N GLN A 498 -13.39 -7.33 -2.73
CA GLN A 498 -14.28 -8.25 -2.01
C GLN A 498 -13.82 -8.28 -0.54
N PRO A 499 -14.69 -8.10 0.48
CA PRO A 499 -16.12 -8.43 0.55
C PRO A 499 -17.12 -7.26 0.43
N PHE A 500 -16.66 -6.04 0.09
CA PHE A 500 -17.52 -4.85 0.10
C PHE A 500 -18.45 -4.73 -1.12
N ARG A 501 -18.28 -5.57 -2.14
CA ARG A 501 -19.26 -5.82 -3.21
C ARG A 501 -20.34 -6.78 -2.68
N GLY A 502 -21.07 -6.35 -1.67
CA GLY A 502 -22.17 -7.12 -1.08
C GLY A 502 -23.40 -7.14 -1.98
N PRO A 503 -24.28 -8.14 -1.84
CA PRO A 503 -25.61 -8.11 -2.45
C PRO A 503 -26.32 -6.81 -2.06
N GLY A 504 -26.91 -6.11 -3.03
CA GLY A 504 -27.58 -4.83 -2.76
C GLY A 504 -26.87 -3.58 -3.28
N LEU A 505 -25.57 -3.66 -3.57
CA LEU A 505 -24.71 -2.50 -3.84
C LEU A 505 -24.22 -2.41 -5.28
N SER A 506 -24.94 -3.03 -6.22
CA SER A 506 -24.50 -3.18 -7.61
C SER A 506 -24.24 -1.84 -8.30
N ALA A 507 -25.19 -0.90 -8.28
CA ALA A 507 -25.04 0.41 -8.90
C ALA A 507 -23.94 1.25 -8.24
N TYR A 508 -23.91 1.32 -6.90
CA TYR A 508 -22.95 2.14 -6.18
C TYR A 508 -21.51 1.63 -6.36
N SER A 509 -21.31 0.31 -6.29
CA SER A 509 -19.97 -0.28 -6.42
C SER A 509 -19.44 -0.23 -7.85
N ALA A 510 -20.34 -0.27 -8.86
CA ALA A 510 -19.95 -0.21 -10.26
C ALA A 510 -19.75 1.22 -10.77
N SER A 511 -20.39 2.21 -10.14
CA SER A 511 -20.28 3.64 -10.49
C SER A 511 -19.13 4.37 -9.76
N LYS A 512 -18.32 3.64 -8.99
CA LYS A 512 -17.19 4.14 -8.20
C LYS A 512 -15.93 3.39 -8.59
#